data_AF-A0A353ZUU3-F1
#
_entry.id   AF-A0A353ZUU3-F1
#
_cell.length_a   1.000
_cell.length_b   1.000
_cell.length_c   1.000
_cell.angle_alpha   90.00
_cell.angle_beta   90.00
_cell.angle_gamma   90.00
#
_symmetry.space_group_name_H-M   'P 1'
#
loop_
_entity.id
_entity.type
_entity.pdbx_description
1 polymer ?
#
loop_
_entity_poly.entity_id
_entity_poly.type
_entity_poly.pdbx_seq_one_letter_code
_entity_poly.pdbx_strand_id
1 'polypeptide(L)'
;MSGRDIPPGQEPGTPVAYPGQGKLSSSSSRRRFRFRTSPRWFKIVTAVVAVLFVGVVAFGGYWAWRLQSNISTSDLSAGGQRSEGAVNDSSDRLQILVLGSDTRSGNNSQYGTADQSSGYGHSDVMMLLDIAADNNHVNVISFPRDLMVDIPACT
;
A
#
# COMPACT_ATOMS: atom_id res chain seq x y z
N MET A 1 84.69 -60.57 -45.45
CA MET A 1 84.94 -60.54 -43.99
C MET A 1 85.10 -59.08 -43.56
N SER A 2 84.29 -58.65 -42.59
CA SER A 2 84.55 -57.55 -41.65
C SER A 2 84.77 -56.11 -42.18
N GLY A 3 83.89 -55.19 -41.78
CA GLY A 3 84.39 -53.94 -41.18
C GLY A 3 83.67 -52.63 -41.51
N ARG A 4 82.62 -52.34 -40.74
CA ARG A 4 82.28 -51.07 -40.05
C ARG A 4 82.25 -49.74 -40.83
N ASP A 5 81.05 -49.16 -40.82
CA ASP A 5 80.73 -47.76 -41.04
C ASP A 5 81.34 -46.82 -39.97
N ILE A 6 81.70 -45.61 -40.39
CA ILE A 6 82.21 -44.46 -39.61
C ILE A 6 81.13 -43.35 -39.64
N PRO A 7 80.99 -42.51 -38.59
CA PRO A 7 79.72 -42.20 -37.93
C PRO A 7 78.96 -40.97 -38.45
N PRO A 8 77.69 -40.80 -38.03
CA PRO A 8 76.82 -39.69 -38.44
C PRO A 8 77.16 -38.36 -37.75
N GLY A 9 76.98 -37.29 -38.52
CA GLY A 9 76.96 -35.91 -38.03
C GLY A 9 75.68 -35.60 -37.25
N GLN A 10 75.85 -35.39 -35.95
CA GLN A 10 75.28 -34.34 -35.10
C GLN A 10 73.90 -33.75 -35.47
N GLU A 11 72.86 -34.24 -34.79
CA GLU A 11 71.56 -33.57 -34.70
C GLU A 11 71.57 -32.43 -33.63
N PRO A 12 70.84 -31.33 -33.87
CA PRO A 12 70.79 -30.17 -32.98
C PRO A 12 69.94 -30.38 -31.71
N GLY A 13 70.38 -29.69 -30.65
CA GLY A 13 69.96 -29.85 -29.26
C GLY A 13 68.45 -29.84 -28.98
N THR A 14 68.03 -30.80 -28.17
CA THR A 14 66.75 -30.78 -27.46
C THR A 14 66.90 -30.01 -26.15
N PRO A 15 66.05 -29.02 -25.83
CA PRO A 15 66.03 -28.40 -24.51
C PRO A 15 65.62 -29.43 -23.46
N VAL A 16 66.42 -29.59 -22.41
CA VAL A 16 66.11 -30.45 -21.26
C VAL A 16 64.97 -29.82 -20.47
N ALA A 17 63.84 -30.52 -20.34
CA ALA A 17 62.70 -30.10 -19.54
C ALA A 17 62.95 -30.43 -18.05
N TYR A 18 62.96 -29.41 -17.19
CA TYR A 18 63.06 -29.59 -15.74
C TYR A 18 61.71 -30.03 -15.16
N PRO A 19 61.65 -31.11 -14.34
CA PRO A 19 60.43 -31.51 -13.68
C PRO A 19 60.14 -30.54 -12.53
N GLY A 20 59.11 -29.70 -12.69
CA GLY A 20 58.71 -28.73 -11.66
C GLY A 20 57.94 -27.52 -12.18
N GLN A 21 58.01 -27.21 -13.48
CA GLN A 21 57.13 -26.19 -14.06
C GLN A 21 55.77 -26.77 -14.43
N GLY A 22 54.92 -26.94 -13.41
CA GLY A 22 53.50 -27.04 -13.63
C GLY A 22 53.01 -25.74 -14.27
N LYS A 23 52.51 -25.83 -15.50
CA LYS A 23 51.79 -24.73 -16.16
C LYS A 23 50.56 -24.39 -15.33
N LEU A 24 50.66 -23.41 -14.44
CA LEU A 24 49.49 -22.73 -13.87
C LEU A 24 48.90 -21.83 -14.96
N SER A 25 48.28 -22.48 -15.95
CA SER A 25 47.24 -21.83 -16.74
C SER A 25 46.09 -21.57 -15.76
N SER A 26 46.13 -20.42 -15.11
CA SER A 26 44.95 -19.82 -14.49
C SER A 26 44.02 -19.40 -15.63
N SER A 27 43.43 -20.40 -16.28
CA SER A 27 42.19 -20.20 -17.03
C SER A 27 41.15 -19.82 -16.00
N SER A 28 40.99 -18.51 -15.79
CA SER A 28 39.80 -17.99 -15.16
C SER A 28 38.63 -18.37 -16.07
N SER A 29 38.06 -19.54 -15.81
CA SER A 29 36.75 -19.90 -16.31
C SER A 29 35.79 -18.93 -15.64
N ARG A 30 35.60 -17.78 -16.29
CA ARG A 30 34.42 -16.94 -16.11
C ARG A 30 33.25 -17.86 -16.45
N ARG A 31 32.71 -18.52 -15.43
CA ARG A 31 31.41 -19.18 -15.49
C ARG A 31 30.44 -18.07 -15.83
N ARG A 32 30.20 -17.89 -17.14
CA ARG A 32 29.10 -17.08 -17.63
C ARG A 32 27.88 -17.73 -17.01
N PHE A 33 27.30 -17.11 -16.00
CA PHE A 33 25.95 -17.43 -15.56
C PHE A 33 25.10 -17.32 -16.82
N ARG A 34 24.80 -18.47 -17.43
CA ARG A 34 23.76 -18.57 -18.44
C ARG A 34 22.50 -18.23 -17.67
N PHE A 35 22.09 -16.96 -17.74
CA PHE A 35 20.72 -16.59 -17.43
C PHE A 35 19.87 -17.48 -18.33
N ARG A 36 19.30 -18.53 -17.73
CA ARG A 36 18.34 -19.39 -18.41
C ARG A 36 17.26 -18.44 -18.86
N THR A 37 17.14 -18.27 -20.18
CA THR A 37 16.15 -17.37 -20.74
C THR A 37 14.81 -17.82 -20.18
N SER A 38 14.20 -16.97 -19.35
CA SER A 38 12.91 -17.26 -18.74
C SER A 38 11.95 -17.63 -19.89
N PRO A 39 11.18 -18.72 -19.77
CA PRO A 39 10.20 -19.08 -20.78
C PRO A 39 9.36 -17.86 -21.16
N ARG A 40 9.03 -17.66 -22.44
CA ARG A 40 8.29 -16.46 -22.89
C ARG A 40 6.97 -16.28 -22.12
N TRP A 41 6.35 -17.37 -21.68
CA TRP A 41 5.24 -17.39 -20.72
C TRP A 41 5.54 -16.54 -19.49
N PHE A 42 6.69 -16.70 -18.84
CA PHE A 42 6.97 -16.04 -17.55
C PHE A 42 6.96 -14.53 -17.69
N LYS A 43 7.44 -14.02 -18.83
CA LYS A 43 7.40 -12.59 -19.18
C LYS A 43 5.96 -12.12 -19.41
N ILE A 44 5.13 -12.93 -20.08
CA ILE A 44 3.71 -12.60 -20.30
C ILE A 44 2.96 -12.57 -18.96
N VAL A 45 3.17 -13.58 -18.11
CA VAL A 45 2.53 -13.64 -16.79
C VAL A 45 2.95 -12.47 -15.91
N THR A 46 4.24 -12.12 -15.85
CA THR A 46 4.68 -10.95 -15.08
C THR A 46 4.15 -9.65 -15.66
N ALA A 47 4.07 -9.50 -16.98
CA ALA A 47 3.47 -8.31 -17.60
C ALA A 47 1.98 -8.17 -17.26
N VAL A 48 1.21 -9.26 -17.32
CA VAL A 48 -0.21 -9.26 -16.95
C VAL A 48 -0.40 -8.92 -15.47
N VAL A 49 0.40 -9.53 -14.58
CA VAL A 49 0.34 -9.24 -13.15
C VAL A 49 0.69 -7.78 -12.87
N ALA A 50 1.73 -7.23 -13.52
CA ALA A 50 2.11 -5.84 -13.36
C ALA A 50 0.99 -4.87 -13.80
N VAL A 51 0.35 -5.15 -14.94
CA VAL A 51 -0.77 -4.34 -15.44
C VAL A 51 -1.96 -4.40 -14.47
N LEU A 52 -2.31 -5.60 -13.97
CA LEU A 52 -3.37 -5.74 -12.98
C LEU A 52 -3.05 -4.99 -11.69
N PHE A 53 -1.80 -5.06 -11.22
CA PHE A 53 -1.36 -4.37 -10.02
C PHE A 53 -1.49 -2.85 -10.15
N VAL A 54 -1.04 -2.29 -11.28
CA VAL A 54 -1.21 -0.85 -11.58
C VAL A 54 -2.70 -0.49 -11.68
N GLY A 55 -3.52 -1.33 -12.30
CA GLY A 55 -4.96 -1.12 -12.39
C GLY A 55 -5.64 -1.05 -11.03
N VAL A 56 -5.31 -1.98 -10.12
CA VAL A 56 -5.84 -2.00 -8.75
C VAL A 56 -5.39 -0.77 -7.96
N VAL A 57 -4.12 -0.40 -8.03
CA VAL A 57 -3.59 0.78 -7.33
C VAL A 57 -4.23 2.07 -7.84
N ALA A 58 -4.36 2.23 -9.16
CA ALA A 58 -4.98 3.40 -9.76
C ALA A 58 -6.47 3.49 -9.41
N PHE A 59 -7.19 2.36 -9.46
CA PHE A 59 -8.60 2.30 -9.08
C PHE A 59 -8.80 2.62 -7.60
N GLY A 60 -8.04 1.97 -6.71
CA GLY A 60 -8.10 2.22 -5.27
C GLY A 60 -7.75 3.66 -4.91
N GLY A 61 -6.68 4.20 -5.50
CA GLY A 61 -6.25 5.58 -5.29
C GLY A 61 -7.27 6.61 -5.79
N TYR A 62 -7.87 6.38 -6.96
CA TYR A 62 -8.92 7.24 -7.49
C TYR A 62 -10.15 7.26 -6.58
N TRP A 63 -10.60 6.10 -6.11
CA TRP A 63 -11.76 6.01 -5.21
C TRP A 63 -11.47 6.62 -3.84
N ALA A 64 -10.28 6.41 -3.29
CA ALA A 64 -9.88 7.03 -2.03
C ALA A 64 -9.86 8.56 -2.14
N TRP A 65 -9.29 9.11 -3.23
CA TRP A 65 -9.28 10.54 -3.47
C TRP A 65 -10.69 11.10 -3.65
N ARG A 66 -11.55 10.40 -4.39
CA ARG A 66 -12.94 10.79 -4.61
C ARG A 66 -13.78 10.75 -3.35
N LEU A 67 -13.49 9.82 -2.42
CA LEU A 67 -14.19 9.77 -1.14
C LEU A 67 -13.75 10.93 -0.24
N GLN A 68 -12.44 11.20 -0.18
CA GLN A 68 -11.89 12.33 0.57
C GLN A 68 -12.41 13.68 0.06
N SER A 69 -12.56 13.84 -1.27
CA SER A 69 -13.01 15.11 -1.86
C SER A 69 -14.50 15.42 -1.64
N ASN A 70 -15.30 14.46 -1.20
CA ASN A 70 -16.72 14.66 -0.91
C ASN A 70 -17.01 14.96 0.58
N ILE A 71 -15.98 14.95 1.43
CA ILE A 71 -16.13 15.28 2.84
C ILE A 71 -15.96 16.79 2.99
N SER A 72 -17.09 17.49 3.16
CA SER A 72 -17.08 18.91 3.54
C SER A 72 -17.08 18.99 5.06
N THR A 73 -15.95 19.36 5.65
CA THR A 73 -15.84 19.61 7.10
C THR A 73 -16.08 21.09 7.37
N SER A 74 -17.11 21.42 8.14
CA SER A 74 -17.23 22.74 8.76
C SER A 74 -16.60 22.70 10.15
N ASP A 75 -15.95 23.79 10.55
CA ASP A 75 -15.49 23.92 11.94
C ASP A 75 -16.73 24.05 12.84
N LEU A 76 -17.00 22.99 13.61
CA LEU A 76 -17.95 23.02 14.72
C LEU A 76 -17.29 23.78 15.87
N SER A 77 -17.18 25.10 15.75
CA SER A 77 -16.91 25.97 16.90
C SER A 77 -18.23 26.57 17.34
N ALA A 78 -18.75 26.10 18.47
CA ALA A 78 -19.88 26.70 19.17
C ALA A 78 -19.47 28.02 19.88
N GLY A 79 -18.68 28.87 19.21
CA GLY A 79 -18.20 30.16 19.74
C GLY A 79 -17.19 30.07 20.90
N GLY A 80 -16.72 28.87 21.26
CA GLY A 80 -15.73 28.64 22.31
C GLY A 80 -14.36 28.24 21.76
N GLN A 81 -13.28 28.64 22.43
CA GLN A 81 -11.96 28.06 22.18
C GLN A 81 -11.99 26.59 22.63
N ARG A 82 -11.63 25.67 21.72
CA ARG A 82 -11.43 24.25 22.05
C ARG A 82 -10.51 24.18 23.29
N SER A 83 -11.03 23.66 24.40
CA SER A 83 -10.27 23.53 25.65
C SER A 83 -9.55 22.18 25.74
N GLU A 84 -9.91 21.24 24.87
CA GLU A 84 -9.18 19.99 24.67
C GLU A 84 -7.95 20.23 23.77
N GLY A 85 -6.80 19.66 24.16
CA GLY A 85 -5.57 19.69 23.36
C GLY A 85 -5.76 18.98 22.00
N ALA A 86 -4.78 19.13 21.10
CA ALA A 86 -4.80 18.45 19.81
C ALA A 86 -4.93 16.94 20.03
N VAL A 87 -6.02 16.35 19.54
CA VAL A 87 -6.27 14.91 19.60
C VAL A 87 -5.39 14.20 18.57
N ASN A 88 -4.73 13.12 18.99
CA ASN A 88 -3.99 12.24 18.12
C ASN A 88 -4.82 10.98 17.83
N ASP A 89 -5.36 10.88 16.62
CA ASP A 89 -6.20 9.75 16.19
C ASP A 89 -5.52 8.37 16.33
N SER A 90 -4.19 8.31 16.46
CA SER A 90 -3.44 7.06 16.64
C SER A 90 -3.25 6.63 18.10
N SER A 91 -3.38 7.54 19.06
CA SER A 91 -3.07 7.27 20.48
C SER A 91 -4.16 7.66 21.45
N ASP A 92 -5.15 8.43 21.01
CA ASP A 92 -6.17 9.00 21.88
C ASP A 92 -7.52 8.34 21.62
N ARG A 93 -8.35 8.28 22.66
CA ARG A 93 -9.71 7.76 22.56
C ARG A 93 -10.57 8.74 21.76
N LEU A 94 -11.21 8.27 20.70
CA LEU A 94 -11.99 9.11 19.79
C LEU A 94 -13.49 8.83 19.96
N GLN A 95 -14.26 9.89 20.21
CA GLN A 95 -15.72 9.84 20.33
C GLN A 95 -16.36 10.57 19.15
N ILE A 96 -17.06 9.83 18.30
CA ILE A 96 -17.71 10.36 17.09
C ILE A 96 -19.22 10.25 17.27
N LEU A 97 -19.90 11.39 17.30
CA LEU A 97 -21.37 11.42 17.26
C LEU A 97 -21.83 11.41 15.80
N VAL A 98 -22.58 10.36 15.43
CA VAL A 98 -23.19 10.19 14.12
C VAL A 98 -24.66 10.55 14.22
N LEU A 99 -25.07 11.54 13.41
CA LEU A 99 -26.44 12.01 13.30
C LEU A 99 -26.93 11.76 11.86
N GLY A 100 -27.93 10.91 11.72
CA GLY A 100 -28.70 10.77 10.48
C GLY A 100 -29.88 11.72 10.53
N SER A 101 -29.97 12.64 9.58
CA SER A 101 -31.10 13.58 9.43
C SER A 101 -31.87 13.23 8.16
N ASP A 102 -33.20 13.19 8.26
CA ASP A 102 -34.09 12.94 7.12
C ASP A 102 -34.42 14.22 6.31
N THR A 103 -33.70 15.33 6.55
CA THR A 103 -33.91 16.59 5.82
C THR A 103 -33.57 16.48 4.34
N ARG A 104 -34.49 16.96 3.48
CA ARG A 104 -34.29 17.04 2.01
C ARG A 104 -34.06 18.46 1.51
N SER A 105 -33.69 19.39 2.40
CA SER A 105 -33.32 20.76 2.04
C SER A 105 -31.94 20.82 1.34
N GLY A 106 -31.70 21.87 0.54
CA GLY A 106 -30.41 22.10 -0.14
C GLY A 106 -30.10 21.12 -1.29
N ASN A 107 -28.86 20.61 -1.32
CA ASN A 107 -28.35 19.69 -2.38
C ASN A 107 -29.07 18.33 -2.44
N ASN A 108 -29.92 18.01 -1.47
CA ASN A 108 -30.69 16.77 -1.41
C ASN A 108 -32.08 16.88 -2.07
N SER A 109 -32.42 18.04 -2.64
CA SER A 109 -33.70 18.33 -3.34
C SER A 109 -33.95 17.46 -4.57
N GLN A 110 -32.93 16.79 -5.10
CA GLN A 110 -33.08 15.81 -6.19
C GLN A 110 -33.83 14.53 -5.77
N TYR A 111 -34.02 14.30 -4.47
CA TYR A 111 -34.66 13.10 -3.91
C TYR A 111 -36.05 13.38 -3.26
N GLY A 112 -36.65 14.55 -3.51
CA GLY A 112 -37.98 14.94 -3.02
C GLY A 112 -38.17 16.46 -2.95
N THR A 113 -39.40 16.97 -2.87
CA THR A 113 -39.64 18.43 -2.76
C THR A 113 -39.28 18.93 -1.36
N ALA A 114 -38.63 20.11 -1.28
CA ALA A 114 -38.25 20.73 -0.01
C ALA A 114 -39.45 20.95 0.94
N ASP A 115 -40.64 21.07 0.35
CA ASP A 115 -41.93 21.20 1.04
C ASP A 115 -42.27 19.95 1.89
N GLN A 116 -41.74 18.78 1.53
CA GLN A 116 -41.94 17.52 2.26
C GLN A 116 -40.94 17.32 3.41
N SER A 117 -39.95 18.20 3.55
CA SER A 117 -38.86 18.07 4.52
C SER A 117 -38.19 19.42 4.78
N SER A 118 -38.98 20.37 5.26
CA SER A 118 -38.52 21.71 5.62
C SER A 118 -38.23 21.81 7.13
N GLY A 119 -37.16 22.50 7.52
CA GLY A 119 -36.72 22.67 8.93
C GLY A 119 -35.39 21.99 9.26
N TYR A 120 -35.05 21.90 10.56
CA TYR A 120 -33.80 21.30 11.09
C TYR A 120 -33.65 19.79 10.81
N GLY A 121 -34.64 19.16 10.16
CA GLY A 121 -34.70 17.72 9.89
C GLY A 121 -35.04 16.92 11.15
N HIS A 122 -35.70 15.78 10.97
CA HIS A 122 -35.84 14.81 12.05
C HIS A 122 -34.60 13.92 12.04
N SER A 123 -33.91 13.84 13.17
CA SER A 123 -32.81 12.89 13.32
C SER A 123 -33.38 11.55 13.76
N ASP A 124 -33.57 10.64 12.81
CA ASP A 124 -34.07 9.28 13.10
C ASP A 124 -32.97 8.35 13.60
N VAL A 125 -31.70 8.72 13.41
CA VAL A 125 -30.55 7.90 13.78
C VAL A 125 -29.54 8.73 14.55
N MET A 126 -29.36 8.39 15.83
CA MET A 126 -28.29 8.91 16.66
C MET A 126 -27.42 7.75 17.15
N MET A 127 -26.14 7.78 16.82
CA MET A 127 -25.18 6.78 17.29
C MET A 127 -23.91 7.44 17.79
N LEU A 128 -23.40 6.98 18.93
CA LEU A 128 -22.08 7.36 19.41
C LEU A 128 -21.11 6.22 19.14
N LEU A 129 -20.10 6.52 18.33
CA LEU A 129 -18.94 5.67 18.12
C LEU A 129 -17.88 6.06 19.15
N ASP A 130 -17.43 5.07 19.90
CA ASP A 130 -16.33 5.19 20.84
C ASP A 130 -15.21 4.24 20.41
N ILE A 131 -14.11 4.84 19.94
CA ILE A 131 -12.93 4.14 19.49
C ILE A 131 -11.91 4.20 20.62
N ALA A 132 -11.51 3.03 21.11
CA ALA A 132 -10.51 2.93 22.17
C ALA A 132 -9.18 3.55 21.72
N ALA A 133 -8.40 4.07 22.66
CA ALA A 133 -7.10 4.71 22.40
C ALA A 133 -6.09 3.80 21.68
N ASP A 134 -6.24 2.48 21.82
CA ASP A 134 -5.42 1.47 21.14
C ASP A 134 -5.92 1.12 19.72
N ASN A 135 -7.02 1.74 19.27
CA ASN A 135 -7.71 1.49 18.00
C ASN A 135 -8.11 0.02 17.77
N ASN A 136 -8.12 -0.82 18.81
CA ASN A 136 -8.39 -2.25 18.70
C ASN A 136 -9.87 -2.59 18.99
N HIS A 137 -10.60 -1.66 19.63
CA HIS A 137 -11.99 -1.83 19.98
C HIS A 137 -12.82 -0.62 19.53
N VAL A 138 -13.98 -0.91 18.95
CA VAL A 138 -14.98 0.09 18.57
C VAL A 138 -16.30 -0.28 19.22
N ASN A 139 -16.79 0.61 20.08
CA ASN A 139 -18.09 0.49 20.69
C ASN A 139 -19.08 1.38 19.93
N VAL A 140 -20.27 0.85 19.66
CA VAL A 140 -21.34 1.59 19.00
C VAL A 140 -22.53 1.61 19.93
N ILE A 141 -22.91 2.81 20.37
CA ILE A 141 -24.06 3.03 21.25
C ILE A 141 -25.14 3.73 20.42
N SER A 142 -26.30 3.08 20.26
CA SER A 142 -27.45 3.68 19.61
C SER A 142 -28.31 4.41 20.63
N PHE A 143 -28.67 5.66 20.32
CA PHE A 143 -29.66 6.45 21.04
C PHE A 143 -30.97 6.45 20.24
N PRO A 144 -32.03 5.77 20.72
CA PRO A 144 -33.34 5.82 20.08
C PRO A 144 -33.92 7.24 20.06
N ARG A 145 -34.75 7.54 19.05
CA ARG A 145 -35.43 8.83 18.85
C ARG A 145 -36.30 9.24 20.04
N ASP A 146 -36.91 8.28 20.70
CA ASP A 146 -37.93 8.51 21.75
C ASP A 146 -37.33 8.40 23.17
N LEU A 147 -36.02 8.63 23.32
CA LEU A 147 -35.40 8.71 24.64
C LEU A 147 -35.88 9.96 25.38
N MET A 148 -36.53 9.75 26.52
CA MET A 148 -36.87 10.83 27.42
C MET A 148 -35.62 11.25 28.19
N VAL A 149 -35.09 12.42 27.84
CA VAL A 149 -33.91 13.03 28.45
C VAL A 149 -34.20 14.49 28.78
N ASP A 150 -33.57 15.00 29.83
CA ASP A 150 -33.62 16.42 30.14
C ASP A 150 -32.75 17.19 29.14
N ILE A 151 -33.39 18.00 28.30
CA ILE A 151 -32.70 18.86 27.34
C ILE A 151 -32.52 20.25 27.99
N PRO A 152 -31.29 20.78 28.09
CA PRO A 152 -31.07 22.10 28.64
C PRO A 152 -31.76 23.17 27.78
N ALA A 153 -32.33 24.18 28.44
CA ALA A 153 -33.00 25.28 27.75
C ALA A 153 -31.98 26.08 26.91
N CYS A 154 -32.37 26.43 25.68
CA CYS A 154 -31.63 27.40 24.88
C CYS A 154 -31.73 28.76 25.56
N THR A 155 -30.60 29.33 25.97
CA THR A 155 -30.49 30.72 26.44
C THR A 155 -30.35 31.69 25.29
#